data_AF-A0A352KP97-F1
#
_entry.id   AF-A0A352KP97-F1
#
_cell.length_a   1.000
_cell.length_b   1.000
_cell.length_c   1.000
_cell.angle_alpha   90.00
_cell.angle_beta   90.00
_cell.angle_gamma   90.00
#
_symmetry.space_group_name_H-M   'P 1'
#
loop_
_entity.id
_entity.type
_entity.pdbx_description
1 polymer ?
#
loop_
_entity_poly.entity_id
_entity_poly.type
_entity_poly.pdbx_seq_one_letter_code
_entity_poly.pdbx_strand_id
1 'polypeptide(L)'
;LDQLESQLQAIYDLARKHRIAPHQLMSQLDSLEQALTRLQSLDEIRFTKQQALNETLNAYQKLAKKAYQARSKAAKKLAGQINQELADLGLQHAQFEIRVEFKEQGQPSATGLDDIQFLVSTNPGQPLQALSQIASGGELSRFSLAIQTVLATDNAVPTLIFDEVDTGIGGAVAEMVGQKMQRIGRGTLIV
;
A
#
# COMPACT_ATOMS: atom_id res chain seq x y z
N LEU A 1 -12.03 -44.07 64.51
CA LEU A 1 -12.96 -44.54 63.46
C LEU A 1 -13.53 -43.33 62.72
N ASP A 2 -14.11 -42.38 63.46
CA ASP A 2 -14.71 -41.15 62.91
C ASP A 2 -13.78 -40.34 62.00
N GLN A 3 -12.49 -40.23 62.33
CA GLN A 3 -11.51 -39.54 61.47
C GLN A 3 -11.29 -40.23 60.12
N LEU A 4 -11.30 -41.57 60.10
CA LEU A 4 -11.10 -42.35 58.88
C LEU A 4 -12.35 -42.28 57.99
N GLU A 5 -13.54 -42.36 58.58
CA GLU A 5 -14.82 -42.21 57.88
C GLU A 5 -14.96 -40.81 57.27
N SER A 6 -14.57 -39.77 58.01
CA SER A 6 -14.55 -38.39 57.51
C SER A 6 -13.60 -38.21 56.31
N GLN A 7 -12.40 -38.82 56.36
CA GLN A 7 -11.45 -38.77 55.24
C GLN A 7 -11.97 -39.49 53.99
N LEU A 8 -12.58 -40.67 54.16
CA LEU A 8 -13.18 -41.41 53.05
C LEU A 8 -14.34 -40.62 52.42
N GLN A 9 -15.20 -40.03 53.24
CA GLN A 9 -16.31 -39.22 52.76
C GLN A 9 -15.82 -38.03 51.91
N ALA A 10 -14.77 -37.33 52.37
CA ALA A 10 -14.18 -36.22 51.62
C ALA A 10 -13.64 -36.65 50.25
N ILE A 11 -13.01 -37.84 50.16
CA ILE A 11 -12.52 -38.41 48.90
C ILE A 11 -13.70 -38.72 47.95
N TYR A 12 -14.76 -39.36 48.45
CA TYR A 12 -15.94 -39.66 47.62
C TYR A 12 -16.67 -38.41 47.16
N ASP A 13 -16.80 -37.39 48.02
CA ASP A 13 -17.43 -36.12 47.67
C ASP A 13 -16.64 -35.37 46.58
N LEU A 14 -15.31 -35.36 46.66
CA LEU A 14 -14.44 -34.82 45.60
C LEU A 14 -14.58 -35.59 44.29
N ALA A 15 -14.56 -36.93 44.34
CA ALA A 15 -14.73 -37.77 43.16
C ALA A 15 -16.07 -37.50 42.47
N ARG A 16 -17.15 -37.37 43.26
CA ARG A 16 -18.50 -37.05 42.78
C ARG A 16 -18.57 -35.64 42.16
N LYS A 17 -17.93 -34.65 42.78
CA LYS A 17 -17.85 -33.27 42.25
C LYS A 17 -17.20 -33.23 40.87
N HIS A 18 -16.12 -34.00 40.68
CA HIS A 18 -15.40 -34.10 39.41
C HIS A 18 -15.95 -35.16 38.44
N ARG A 19 -16.99 -35.90 38.85
CA ARG A 19 -17.65 -36.97 38.08
C ARG A 19 -16.69 -38.09 37.61
N ILE A 20 -15.77 -38.47 38.49
CA ILE A 20 -14.76 -39.51 38.24
C ILE A 20 -14.74 -40.54 39.37
N ALA A 21 -14.02 -41.64 39.17
CA ALA A 21 -13.81 -42.61 40.25
C ALA A 21 -12.76 -42.08 41.26
N PRO A 22 -12.87 -42.42 42.57
CA PRO A 22 -11.93 -41.94 43.60
C PRO A 22 -10.45 -42.15 43.29
N HIS A 23 -10.09 -43.29 42.69
CA HIS A 23 -8.70 -43.59 42.33
C HIS A 23 -8.14 -42.71 41.19
N GLN A 24 -9.01 -42.01 40.44
CA GLN A 24 -8.64 -41.12 39.34
C GLN A 24 -8.37 -39.68 39.81
N LEU A 25 -8.67 -39.35 41.08
CA LEU A 25 -8.56 -37.99 41.61
C LEU A 25 -7.15 -37.39 41.45
N MET A 26 -6.10 -38.18 41.68
CA MET A 26 -4.72 -37.70 41.55
C MET A 26 -4.39 -37.35 40.09
N SER A 27 -4.74 -38.23 39.14
CA SER A 27 -4.56 -37.95 37.70
C SER A 27 -5.37 -36.74 37.24
N GLN A 28 -6.57 -36.54 37.81
CA GLN A 28 -7.39 -35.36 37.51
C GLN A 28 -6.76 -34.07 38.05
N LEU A 29 -6.16 -34.11 39.25
CA LEU A 29 -5.42 -32.99 39.82
C LEU A 29 -4.23 -32.62 38.93
N ASP A 30 -3.39 -33.59 38.56
CA ASP A 30 -2.24 -33.36 37.67
C ASP A 30 -2.68 -32.73 36.33
N SER A 31 -3.78 -33.23 35.74
CA SER A 31 -4.32 -32.66 34.50
C SER A 31 -4.82 -31.23 34.67
N LEU A 32 -5.44 -30.91 35.82
CA LEU A 32 -5.95 -29.56 36.11
C LEU A 32 -4.80 -28.58 36.39
N GLU A 33 -3.78 -29.02 37.11
CA GLU A 33 -2.57 -28.23 37.38
C GLU A 33 -1.82 -27.92 36.08
N GLN A 34 -1.63 -28.93 35.21
CA GLN A 34 -1.03 -28.71 33.88
C GLN A 34 -1.86 -27.76 33.02
N ALA A 35 -3.18 -27.89 33.03
CA ALA A 35 -4.08 -27.00 32.30
C ALA A 35 -3.99 -25.55 32.84
N LEU A 36 -3.93 -25.39 34.17
CA LEU A 36 -3.80 -24.09 34.82
C LEU A 36 -2.47 -23.43 34.46
N THR A 37 -1.35 -24.15 34.58
CA THR A 37 -0.02 -23.64 34.21
C THR A 37 0.03 -23.25 32.74
N ARG A 38 -0.56 -24.06 31.86
CA ARG A 38 -0.64 -23.73 30.42
C ARG A 38 -1.43 -22.45 30.19
N LEU A 39 -2.60 -22.29 30.82
CA LEU A 39 -3.41 -21.08 30.67
C LEU A 39 -2.67 -19.83 31.17
N GLN A 40 -2.01 -19.91 32.33
CA GLN A 40 -1.20 -18.82 32.86
C GLN A 40 -0.07 -18.42 31.90
N SER A 41 0.61 -19.39 31.29
CA SER A 41 1.65 -19.10 30.29
C SER A 41 1.11 -18.44 29.02
N LEU A 42 -0.15 -18.71 28.63
CA LEU A 42 -0.76 -18.12 27.44
C LEU A 42 -1.02 -16.62 27.61
N ASP A 43 -1.35 -16.17 28.82
CA ASP A 43 -1.55 -14.75 29.10
C ASP A 43 -0.25 -13.97 28.99
N GLU A 44 0.86 -14.52 29.49
CA GLU A 44 2.21 -13.94 29.33
C GLU A 44 2.63 -13.90 27.86
N ILE A 45 2.41 -14.99 27.11
CA ILE A 45 2.68 -15.05 25.67
C ILE A 45 1.83 -14.03 24.91
N ARG A 46 0.55 -13.89 25.26
CA ARG A 46 -0.34 -12.91 24.63
C ARG A 46 0.15 -11.49 24.89
N PHE A 47 0.50 -11.18 26.13
CA PHE A 47 1.00 -9.86 26.51
C PHE A 47 2.28 -9.49 25.74
N THR A 48 3.26 -10.39 25.72
CA THR A 48 4.53 -10.18 25.01
C THR A 48 4.33 -10.03 23.50
N LYS A 49 3.48 -10.86 22.88
CA LYS A 49 3.14 -10.73 21.45
C LYS A 49 2.42 -9.42 21.14
N GLN A 50 1.50 -8.97 22.01
CA GLN A 50 0.79 -7.71 21.82
C GLN A 50 1.75 -6.51 21.90
N GLN A 51 2.70 -6.55 22.84
CA GLN A 51 3.74 -5.53 22.94
C GLN A 51 4.60 -5.49 21.67
N ALA A 52 5.11 -6.64 21.22
CA ALA A 52 5.91 -6.74 20.00
C ALA A 52 5.15 -6.26 18.75
N LEU A 53 3.86 -6.57 18.66
CA LEU A 53 2.99 -6.08 17.59
C LEU A 53 2.91 -4.54 17.60
N ASN A 54 2.66 -3.95 18.77
CA ASN A 54 2.56 -2.48 18.90
C ASN A 54 3.89 -1.78 18.55
N GLU A 55 5.01 -2.32 19.00
CA GLU A 55 6.35 -1.82 18.66
C GLU A 55 6.61 -1.88 17.15
N THR A 56 6.28 -3.01 16.53
CA THR A 56 6.43 -3.20 15.08
C THR A 56 5.52 -2.26 14.27
N LEU A 57 4.27 -2.09 14.69
CA LEU A 57 3.33 -1.15 14.05
C LEU A 57 3.83 0.30 14.15
N ASN A 58 4.35 0.70 15.30
CA ASN A 58 4.93 2.04 15.49
C ASN A 58 6.16 2.25 14.58
N ALA A 59 7.02 1.24 14.45
CA ALA A 59 8.16 1.30 13.54
C ALA A 59 7.72 1.40 12.08
N TYR A 60 6.72 0.59 11.68
CA TYR A 60 6.12 0.64 10.35
C TYR A 60 5.55 2.03 10.04
N GLN A 61 4.76 2.63 10.94
CA GLN A 61 4.18 3.96 10.73
C GLN A 61 5.24 5.05 10.54
N LYS A 62 6.34 4.99 11.31
CA LYS A 62 7.47 5.91 11.14
C LYS A 62 8.12 5.78 9.77
N LEU A 63 8.30 4.55 9.28
CA LEU A 63 8.86 4.29 7.94
C LEU A 63 7.88 4.71 6.84
N ALA A 64 6.59 4.42 6.99
CA ALA A 64 5.54 4.84 6.06
C ALA A 64 5.51 6.37 5.93
N LYS A 65 5.63 7.11 7.04
CA LYS A 65 5.68 8.58 7.01
C LYS A 65 6.93 9.12 6.30
N LYS A 66 8.08 8.46 6.43
CA LYS A 66 9.28 8.80 5.66
C LYS A 66 9.09 8.56 4.17
N ALA A 67 8.48 7.43 3.79
CA ALA A 67 8.15 7.12 2.40
C ALA A 67 7.18 8.15 1.81
N TYR A 68 6.14 8.54 2.56
CA TYR A 68 5.21 9.60 2.19
C TYR A 68 5.90 10.93 1.86
N GLN A 69 6.82 11.37 2.72
CA GLN A 69 7.57 12.61 2.52
C GLN A 69 8.44 12.54 1.25
N ALA A 70 9.14 11.41 1.05
CA ALA A 70 9.95 11.19 -0.14
C ALA A 70 9.10 11.18 -1.42
N ARG A 71 7.96 10.46 -1.40
CA ARG A 71 6.99 10.39 -2.49
C ARG A 71 6.40 11.76 -2.80
N SER A 72 5.94 12.50 -1.80
CA SER A 72 5.40 13.86 -1.97
C SER A 72 6.42 14.82 -2.61
N LYS A 73 7.70 14.71 -2.23
CA LYS A 73 8.77 15.52 -2.84
C LYS A 73 9.03 15.11 -4.30
N ALA A 74 9.12 13.81 -4.57
CA ALA A 74 9.32 13.28 -5.91
C ALA A 74 8.13 13.62 -6.83
N ALA A 75 6.90 13.48 -6.33
CA ALA A 75 5.64 13.81 -7.00
C ALA A 75 5.63 15.26 -7.48
N LYS A 76 5.96 16.22 -6.61
CA LYS A 76 6.04 17.64 -6.99
C LYS A 76 7.08 17.91 -8.08
N LYS A 77 8.26 17.29 -7.96
CA LYS A 77 9.34 17.44 -8.95
C LYS A 77 8.93 16.86 -10.31
N LEU A 78 8.42 15.63 -10.31
CA LEU A 78 8.01 14.91 -11.50
C LEU A 78 6.84 15.61 -12.21
N ALA A 79 5.83 16.04 -11.46
CA ALA A 79 4.71 16.81 -12.01
C ALA A 79 5.18 18.12 -12.65
N GLY A 80 6.12 18.83 -12.03
CA GLY A 80 6.71 20.05 -12.62
C GLY A 80 7.42 19.79 -13.95
N GLN A 81 8.19 18.71 -14.04
CA GLN A 81 8.87 18.31 -15.28
C GLN A 81 7.87 17.92 -16.37
N ILE A 82 6.83 17.15 -16.03
CA ILE A 82 5.79 16.75 -16.97
C ILE A 82 5.02 17.97 -17.48
N ASN A 83 4.67 18.93 -16.62
CA ASN A 83 3.98 20.16 -17.03
C ASN A 83 4.80 21.00 -18.01
N GLN A 84 6.13 21.02 -17.88
CA GLN A 84 7.01 21.68 -18.85
C GLN A 84 6.94 20.99 -20.22
N GLU A 85 7.02 19.65 -20.23
CA GLU A 85 6.91 18.86 -21.46
C GLU A 85 5.53 19.01 -22.12
N LEU A 86 4.44 19.10 -21.35
CA LEU A 86 3.10 19.32 -21.88
C LEU A 86 2.98 20.67 -22.60
N ALA A 87 3.61 21.73 -22.06
CA ALA A 87 3.61 23.03 -22.72
C ALA A 87 4.32 22.99 -24.08
N ASP A 88 5.43 22.28 -24.19
CA ASP A 88 6.15 22.06 -25.46
C ASP A 88 5.30 21.30 -26.48
N LEU A 89 4.44 20.39 -26.03
CA LEU A 89 3.54 19.58 -26.86
C LEU A 89 2.22 20.30 -27.20
N GLY A 90 2.17 21.62 -27.05
CA GLY A 90 1.00 22.44 -27.39
C GLY A 90 -0.12 22.43 -26.35
N LEU A 91 0.09 21.80 -25.19
CA LEU A 91 -0.87 21.75 -24.07
C LEU A 91 -0.48 22.77 -22.99
N GLN A 92 -0.29 24.03 -23.36
CA GLN A 92 0.21 25.11 -22.48
C GLN A 92 -0.67 25.38 -21.26
N HIS A 93 -1.95 25.04 -21.37
CA HIS A 93 -2.93 25.23 -20.31
C HIS A 93 -3.28 23.95 -19.55
N ALA A 94 -2.70 22.82 -19.96
CA ALA A 94 -2.89 21.57 -19.27
C ALA A 94 -2.14 21.59 -17.93
N GLN A 95 -2.69 20.87 -16.96
CA GLN A 95 -2.10 20.68 -15.66
C GLN A 95 -2.04 19.19 -15.36
N PHE A 96 -0.88 18.75 -14.89
CA PHE A 96 -0.63 17.43 -14.37
C PHE A 96 -0.27 17.53 -12.89
N GLU A 97 -1.00 16.82 -12.04
CA GLU A 97 -0.79 16.73 -10.60
C GLU A 97 -0.62 15.27 -10.18
N ILE A 98 0.38 15.00 -9.35
CA ILE A 98 0.51 13.72 -8.66
C ILE A 98 0.09 13.96 -7.21
N ARG A 99 -1.10 13.48 -6.86
CA ARG A 99 -1.62 13.56 -5.49
C ARG A 99 -1.15 12.36 -4.69
N VAL A 100 -0.52 12.63 -3.56
CA VAL A 100 -0.09 11.61 -2.60
C VAL A 100 -0.87 11.84 -1.31
N GLU A 101 -1.75 10.91 -0.96
CA GLU A 101 -2.58 10.98 0.24
C GLU A 101 -2.11 9.96 1.27
N PHE A 102 -1.78 10.43 2.48
CA PHE A 102 -1.34 9.57 3.57
C PHE A 102 -2.54 9.10 4.41
N LYS A 103 -2.80 7.79 4.42
CA LYS A 103 -3.86 7.16 5.21
C LYS A 103 -3.37 6.90 6.64
N GLU A 104 -3.52 7.89 7.53
CA GLU A 104 -3.05 7.80 8.94
C GLU A 104 -3.59 6.58 9.68
N GLN A 105 -4.83 6.19 9.41
CA GLN A 105 -5.51 5.03 10.00
C GLN A 105 -5.61 3.85 9.04
N GLY A 106 -4.81 3.84 7.97
CA GLY A 106 -4.77 2.75 7.01
C GLY A 106 -4.18 1.47 7.62
N GLN A 107 -4.62 0.32 7.12
CA GLN A 107 -3.99 -0.95 7.48
C GLN A 107 -2.59 -1.04 6.86
N PRO A 108 -1.60 -1.58 7.58
CA PRO A 108 -0.28 -1.81 7.02
C PRO A 108 -0.33 -2.63 5.73
N SER A 109 0.42 -2.20 4.72
CA SER A 109 0.49 -2.85 3.42
C SER A 109 1.93 -2.87 2.92
N ALA A 110 2.22 -3.73 1.94
CA ALA A 110 3.55 -3.80 1.32
C ALA A 110 3.93 -2.49 0.60
N THR A 111 2.96 -1.69 0.15
CA THR A 111 3.18 -0.42 -0.56
C THR A 111 3.22 0.79 0.37
N GLY A 112 2.95 0.60 1.67
CA GLY A 112 2.90 1.66 2.68
C GLY A 112 1.47 2.11 2.99
N LEU A 113 1.34 3.38 3.38
CA LEU A 113 0.06 4.01 3.75
C LEU A 113 -0.34 5.12 2.76
N ASP A 114 0.33 5.19 1.62
CA ASP A 114 0.09 6.23 0.62
C ASP A 114 -0.89 5.73 -0.44
N ASP A 115 -1.87 6.56 -0.77
CA ASP A 115 -2.66 6.47 -1.99
C ASP A 115 -2.12 7.47 -3.00
N ILE A 116 -1.86 7.02 -4.23
CA ILE A 116 -1.23 7.85 -5.27
C ILE A 116 -2.19 7.95 -6.44
N GLN A 117 -2.54 9.18 -6.80
CA GLN A 117 -3.43 9.47 -7.92
C GLN A 117 -2.72 10.39 -8.92
N PHE A 118 -2.80 10.03 -10.20
CA PHE A 118 -2.36 10.86 -11.31
C PHE A 118 -3.55 11.62 -11.86
N LEU A 119 -3.52 12.93 -11.71
CA LEU A 119 -4.62 13.82 -12.01
C LEU A 119 -4.22 14.79 -13.12
N VAL A 120 -5.19 15.12 -13.97
CA VAL A 120 -5.00 15.96 -15.15
C VAL A 120 -6.15 16.92 -15.36
N SER A 121 -5.85 18.05 -15.96
CA SER A 121 -6.83 19.00 -16.50
C SER A 121 -6.29 19.49 -17.84
N THR A 122 -7.11 19.50 -18.88
CA THR A 122 -6.66 19.88 -20.25
C THR A 122 -6.90 21.36 -20.54
N ASN A 123 -7.82 22.01 -19.81
CA ASN A 123 -8.20 23.39 -20.04
C ASN A 123 -8.31 24.19 -18.73
N PRO A 124 -8.03 25.51 -18.78
CA PRO A 124 -8.20 26.38 -17.61
C PRO A 124 -9.64 26.33 -17.10
N GLY A 125 -9.79 26.18 -15.78
CA GLY A 125 -11.10 26.15 -15.13
C GLY A 125 -11.79 24.78 -15.12
N GLN A 126 -11.26 23.76 -15.80
CA GLN A 126 -11.72 22.39 -15.62
C GLN A 126 -11.10 21.78 -14.35
N PRO A 127 -11.89 21.02 -13.56
CA PRO A 127 -11.37 20.33 -12.40
C PRO A 127 -10.34 19.28 -12.80
N LEU A 128 -9.39 19.01 -11.91
CA LEU A 128 -8.50 17.87 -12.04
C LEU A 128 -9.31 16.57 -11.99
N GLN A 129 -9.13 15.73 -12.99
CA GLN A 129 -9.74 14.40 -13.10
C GLN A 129 -8.66 13.33 -13.18
N ALA A 130 -9.02 12.07 -12.95
CA ALA A 130 -8.06 10.98 -13.11
C ALA A 130 -7.57 10.92 -14.56
N LEU A 131 -6.28 10.61 -14.77
CA LEU A 131 -5.69 10.48 -16.12
C LEU A 131 -6.49 9.54 -17.04
N SER A 132 -7.09 8.49 -16.47
CA SER A 132 -7.93 7.53 -17.19
C SER A 132 -9.28 8.07 -17.64
N GLN A 133 -9.67 9.28 -17.22
CA GLN A 133 -10.94 9.93 -17.56
C GLN A 133 -10.80 11.00 -18.65
N ILE A 134 -9.61 11.17 -19.24
CA ILE A 134 -9.46 12.06 -20.41
C ILE A 134 -10.33 11.54 -21.55
N ALA A 135 -11.12 12.44 -22.15
CA ALA A 135 -12.06 12.10 -23.21
C ALA A 135 -11.46 12.08 -24.63
N SER A 136 -10.33 12.75 -24.87
CA SER A 136 -9.68 12.86 -26.19
C SER A 136 -8.46 11.94 -26.31
N GLY A 137 -8.48 11.05 -27.32
CA GLY A 137 -7.39 10.11 -27.61
C GLY A 137 -6.05 10.81 -27.84
N GLY A 138 -6.03 11.81 -28.72
CA GLY A 138 -4.82 12.61 -29.00
C GLY A 138 -4.26 13.36 -27.78
N GLU A 139 -5.11 13.85 -26.87
CA GLU A 139 -4.64 14.47 -25.62
C GLU A 139 -3.99 13.44 -24.71
N LEU A 140 -4.63 12.28 -24.51
CA LEU A 140 -4.08 11.20 -23.70
C LEU A 140 -2.72 10.70 -24.25
N SER A 141 -2.59 10.61 -25.57
CA SER A 141 -1.34 10.25 -26.22
C SER A 141 -0.24 11.29 -25.99
N ARG A 142 -0.57 12.59 -26.05
CA ARG A 142 0.38 13.66 -25.70
C ARG A 142 0.77 13.66 -24.22
N PHE A 143 -0.16 13.40 -23.30
CA PHE A 143 0.17 13.19 -21.88
C PHE A 143 1.12 12.00 -21.69
N SER A 144 0.83 10.89 -22.36
CA SER A 144 1.67 9.69 -22.31
C SER A 144 3.06 9.97 -22.86
N LEU A 145 3.18 10.69 -23.97
CA LEU A 145 4.46 11.09 -24.55
C LEU A 145 5.26 12.01 -23.61
N ALA A 146 4.62 12.99 -22.97
CA ALA A 146 5.26 13.85 -21.98
C ALA A 146 5.81 13.05 -20.80
N ILE A 147 4.99 12.16 -20.24
CA ILE A 147 5.38 11.27 -19.14
C ILE A 147 6.57 10.42 -19.55
N GLN A 148 6.50 9.76 -20.71
CA GLN A 148 7.58 8.92 -21.21
C GLN A 148 8.85 9.73 -21.47
N THR A 149 8.76 10.96 -21.97
CA THR A 149 9.95 11.81 -22.20
C THR A 149 10.67 12.12 -20.89
N VAL A 150 9.93 12.38 -19.81
CA VAL A 150 10.53 12.63 -18.48
C VAL A 150 11.08 11.34 -17.86
N LEU A 151 10.42 10.20 -18.08
CA LEU A 151 10.79 8.91 -17.49
C LEU A 151 11.81 8.11 -18.30
N ALA A 152 12.07 8.46 -19.57
CA ALA A 152 12.93 7.74 -20.52
C ALA A 152 14.40 7.60 -20.10
N THR A 153 14.76 8.06 -18.90
CA THR A 153 16.07 7.82 -18.30
C THR A 153 16.30 6.39 -17.81
N ASP A 154 15.27 5.55 -17.64
CA ASP A 154 15.46 4.16 -17.19
C ASP A 154 14.56 3.16 -17.96
N ASN A 155 15.22 2.27 -18.70
CA ASN A 155 14.70 1.12 -19.45
C ASN A 155 13.43 0.47 -18.85
N ALA A 156 12.28 0.60 -19.50
CA ALA A 156 11.11 -0.21 -19.10
C ALA A 156 10.25 -0.77 -20.23
N VAL A 157 10.31 -0.26 -21.47
CA VAL A 157 9.48 -0.82 -22.55
C VAL A 157 10.27 -0.85 -23.88
N PRO A 158 10.46 -2.03 -24.52
CA PRO A 158 11.20 -2.14 -25.78
C PRO A 158 10.43 -1.57 -26.98
N THR A 159 9.11 -1.44 -26.88
CA THR A 159 8.26 -0.90 -27.95
C THR A 159 7.12 -0.06 -27.37
N LEU A 160 6.96 1.16 -27.88
CA LEU A 160 5.86 2.07 -27.56
C LEU A 160 5.08 2.37 -28.83
N ILE A 161 3.76 2.34 -28.74
CA ILE A 161 2.86 2.69 -29.84
C ILE A 161 2.09 3.94 -29.40
N PHE A 162 2.16 5.00 -30.19
CA PHE A 162 1.40 6.22 -29.94
C PHE A 162 0.34 6.38 -31.02
N ASP A 163 -0.93 6.27 -30.64
CA ASP A 163 -2.06 6.51 -31.54
C ASP A 163 -2.49 7.98 -31.48
N GLU A 164 -2.83 8.58 -32.61
CA GLU A 164 -3.37 9.94 -32.71
C GLU A 164 -2.52 11.07 -32.07
N VAL A 165 -1.22 10.89 -31.84
CA VAL A 165 -0.39 11.91 -31.14
C VAL A 165 -0.30 13.23 -31.91
N ASP A 166 -0.41 13.16 -33.24
CA ASP A 166 -0.40 14.27 -34.18
C ASP A 166 -1.79 14.84 -34.52
N THR A 167 -2.85 14.30 -33.91
CA THR A 167 -4.21 14.82 -34.15
C THR A 167 -4.40 16.22 -33.56
N GLY A 168 -4.93 17.11 -34.40
CA GLY A 168 -5.26 18.49 -34.02
C GLY A 168 -4.05 19.39 -33.81
N ILE A 169 -2.84 18.98 -34.22
CA ILE A 169 -1.62 19.78 -34.13
C ILE A 169 -0.99 20.04 -35.50
N GLY A 170 -0.25 21.15 -35.61
CA GLY A 170 0.46 21.53 -36.84
C GLY A 170 1.59 22.51 -36.56
N GLY A 171 2.48 22.70 -37.55
CA GLY A 171 3.61 23.64 -37.47
C GLY A 171 4.61 23.27 -36.36
N ALA A 172 5.02 24.26 -35.56
CA ALA A 172 6.03 24.08 -34.53
C ALA A 172 5.69 22.98 -33.50
N VAL A 173 4.40 22.78 -33.18
CA VAL A 173 3.98 21.74 -32.23
C VAL A 173 4.24 20.34 -32.79
N ALA A 174 3.92 20.11 -34.08
CA ALA A 174 4.18 18.82 -34.73
C ALA A 174 5.69 18.52 -34.83
N GLU A 175 6.51 19.55 -35.07
CA GLU A 175 7.96 19.42 -35.01
C GLU A 175 8.45 19.01 -33.62
N MET A 176 7.94 19.65 -32.56
CA MET A 176 8.28 19.29 -31.17
C MET A 176 7.89 17.85 -30.84
N VAL A 177 6.69 17.39 -31.24
CA VAL A 177 6.28 15.98 -31.08
C VAL A 177 7.30 15.05 -31.75
N GLY A 178 7.68 15.33 -33.00
CA GLY A 178 8.67 14.55 -33.73
C GLY A 178 10.03 14.51 -33.05
N GLN A 179 10.52 15.64 -32.52
CA GLN A 179 11.78 15.71 -31.79
C GLN A 179 11.75 14.87 -30.50
N LYS A 180 10.62 14.89 -29.77
CA LYS A 180 10.46 14.13 -28.51
C LYS A 180 10.34 12.64 -28.79
N MET A 181 9.58 12.23 -29.82
CA MET A 181 9.54 10.85 -30.29
C MET A 181 10.93 10.38 -30.71
N GLN A 182 11.68 11.17 -31.50
CA GLN A 182 13.05 10.81 -31.89
C GLN A 182 13.97 10.62 -30.67
N ARG A 183 13.83 11.44 -29.63
CA ARG A 183 14.61 11.32 -28.39
C ARG A 183 14.35 9.99 -27.67
N ILE A 184 13.09 9.62 -27.50
CA ILE A 184 12.70 8.33 -26.88
C ILE A 184 13.13 7.16 -27.79
N GLY A 185 13.03 7.35 -29.12
CA GLY A 185 13.38 6.37 -30.16
C GLY A 185 14.83 5.87 -30.13
N ARG A 186 15.71 6.53 -29.38
CA ARG A 186 17.11 6.09 -29.20
C ARG A 186 17.26 4.85 -28.32
N GLY A 187 16.30 4.59 -27.43
CA GLY A 187 16.31 3.45 -26.50
C GLY A 187 15.14 2.49 -26.66
N THR A 188 14.12 2.88 -27.43
CA THR A 188 12.84 2.17 -27.54
C THR A 188 12.34 2.24 -28.98
N LEU A 189 11.80 1.15 -29.53
CA LEU A 189 11.11 1.20 -30.82
C LEU A 189 9.81 2.00 -30.66
N ILE A 190 9.60 2.99 -31.52
CA ILE A 190 8.36 3.76 -31.56
C ILE A 190 7.62 3.42 -32.85
N VAL A 191 6.32 3.10 -32.71
CA VAL A 191 5.38 2.87 -33.81
C VAL A 191 4.33 3.96 -33.80
#